data_AF-A0A438FV17-F1
#
_entry.id   AF-A0A438FV17-F1
#
_cell.length_a   1.000
_cell.length_b   1.000
_cell.length_c   1.000
_cell.angle_alpha   90.00
_cell.angle_beta   90.00
_cell.angle_gamma   90.00
#
_symmetry.space_group_name_H-M   'P 1'
#
loop_
_entity.id
_entity.type
_entity.pdbx_description
1 polymer ?
#
loop_
_entity_poly.entity_id
_entity_poly.type
_entity_poly.pdbx_seq_one_letter_code
_entity_poly.pdbx_strand_id
1 'polypeptide(L)'
;MATENSQLIIPNAQEPTKPLTMITIHNSIKLTPTNYLSWKTQMEAILIGYDLQKFIDGSHPAPPTTITTNNVVSTNPAYQTWLRQDKLLFGALVALSHLL
;
A
#
# COMPACT_ATOMS: atom_id res chain seq x y z
N MET A 1 1.59 27.01 -7.85
CA MET A 1 2.70 26.07 -7.56
C MET A 1 2.09 24.68 -7.52
N ALA A 2 2.37 23.85 -8.51
CA ALA A 2 1.89 22.47 -8.52
C ALA A 2 2.74 21.71 -7.49
N THR A 3 2.10 21.22 -6.43
CA THR A 3 2.76 20.37 -5.43
C THR A 3 3.10 19.06 -6.13
N GLU A 4 4.39 18.78 -6.34
CA GLU A 4 4.84 17.48 -6.83
C GLU A 4 4.44 16.42 -5.80
N ASN A 5 3.53 15.53 -6.19
CA ASN A 5 3.28 14.30 -5.44
C ASN A 5 4.52 13.42 -5.65
N SER A 6 5.53 13.56 -4.79
CA SER A 6 6.75 12.76 -4.84
C SER A 6 6.41 11.31 -4.48
N GLN A 7 6.12 10.50 -5.50
CA GLN A 7 6.04 9.06 -5.33
C GLN A 7 7.41 8.56 -4.90
N LEU A 8 7.51 8.05 -3.67
CA LEU A 8 8.75 7.48 -3.17
C LEU A 8 8.72 5.98 -3.41
N ILE A 9 9.51 5.54 -4.39
CA ILE A 9 9.66 4.13 -4.74
C ILE A 9 10.76 3.53 -3.87
N ILE A 10 10.43 2.52 -3.07
CA ILE A 10 11.38 1.80 -2.23
C ILE A 10 11.85 0.56 -2.99
N PRO A 11 13.16 0.42 -3.28
CA PRO A 11 13.70 -0.76 -3.91
C PRO A 11 13.38 -2.04 -3.15
N ASN A 12 13.06 -3.10 -3.89
CA ASN A 12 12.78 -4.40 -3.32
C ASN A 12 13.89 -5.40 -3.68
N ALA A 13 14.78 -5.68 -2.73
CA ALA A 13 15.89 -6.59 -2.94
C ALA A 13 15.45 -8.05 -3.22
N GLN A 14 14.27 -8.44 -2.75
CA GLN A 14 13.76 -9.81 -2.92
C GLN A 14 13.04 -10.00 -4.26
N GLU A 15 12.41 -8.94 -4.78
CA GLU A 15 11.82 -8.91 -6.12
C GLU A 15 12.15 -7.57 -6.80
N PRO A 16 13.31 -7.45 -7.49
CA PRO A 16 13.76 -6.19 -8.08
C PRO A 16 12.80 -5.58 -9.10
N THR A 17 11.98 -6.42 -9.74
CA THR A 17 10.95 -6.00 -10.70
C THR A 17 9.66 -5.52 -10.04
N LYS A 18 9.54 -5.65 -8.71
CA LYS A 18 8.36 -5.26 -7.92
C LYS A 18 8.76 -4.34 -6.77
N PRO A 19 9.08 -3.08 -7.07
CA PRO A 19 9.40 -2.13 -6.02
C PRO A 19 8.16 -1.80 -5.18
N LEU A 20 8.38 -1.31 -3.96
CA LEU A 20 7.29 -0.89 -3.08
C LEU A 20 6.96 0.58 -3.33
N THR A 21 5.68 0.90 -3.24
CA THR A 21 5.17 2.26 -3.39
C THR A 21 4.90 2.83 -2.01
N MET A 22 5.64 3.87 -1.63
CA MET A 22 5.34 4.67 -0.46
C MET A 22 4.47 5.86 -0.87
N ILE A 23 3.29 5.96 -0.25
CA ILE A 23 2.39 7.10 -0.43
C ILE A 23 2.56 8.07 0.73
N THR A 24 2.81 9.34 0.41
CA THR A 24 2.72 10.44 1.36
C THR A 24 1.55 11.31 0.94
N ILE A 25 0.53 11.39 1.79
CA ILE A 25 -0.71 12.09 1.48
C ILE A 25 -0.63 13.49 2.10
N HIS A 26 -0.26 14.46 1.27
CA HIS A 26 -0.24 15.87 1.66
C HIS A 26 -1.62 16.49 1.45
N ASN A 27 -2.06 17.35 2.38
CA ASN A 27 -3.32 18.09 2.29
C ASN A 27 -4.59 17.22 2.12
N SER A 28 -4.57 15.98 2.63
CA SER A 28 -5.80 15.17 2.67
C SER A 28 -6.85 15.78 3.57
N ILE A 29 -8.11 15.53 3.19
CA ILE A 29 -9.26 15.65 4.08
C ILE A 29 -8.97 14.73 5.27
N LYS A 30 -8.95 15.28 6.48
CA LYS A 30 -8.87 14.48 7.71
C LYS A 30 -10.21 13.79 7.93
N LEU A 31 -10.20 12.52 8.34
CA LEU A 31 -11.45 11.82 8.65
C LEU A 31 -12.10 12.45 9.89
N THR A 32 -13.33 12.91 9.73
CA THR A 32 -14.22 13.35 10.81
C THR A 32 -15.52 12.56 10.73
N PRO A 33 -16.32 12.51 11.82
CA PRO A 33 -17.60 11.81 11.79
C PRO A 33 -18.58 12.32 10.71
N THR A 34 -18.41 13.55 10.23
CA THR A 34 -19.33 14.21 9.30
C THR A 34 -18.86 14.21 7.85
N ASN A 35 -17.62 13.81 7.56
CA ASN A 35 -17.03 13.92 6.22
C ASN A 35 -16.58 12.58 5.61
N TYR A 36 -17.04 11.47 6.16
CA TYR A 36 -16.65 10.12 5.74
C TYR A 36 -16.75 9.92 4.22
N LEU A 37 -17.82 10.41 3.58
CA LEU A 37 -18.00 10.25 2.14
C LEU A 37 -16.90 10.97 1.34
N SER A 38 -16.64 12.25 1.64
CA SER A 38 -15.60 13.02 0.96
C SER A 38 -14.20 12.46 1.24
N TRP A 39 -13.95 12.04 2.48
CA TRP A 39 -12.71 11.36 2.86
C TRP A 39 -12.52 10.08 2.04
N LYS A 40 -13.55 9.21 2.01
CA LYS A 40 -13.53 7.95 1.29
C LYS A 40 -13.25 8.15 -0.20
N THR A 41 -13.95 9.09 -0.85
CA THR A 41 -13.73 9.39 -2.27
C THR A 41 -12.30 9.85 -2.56
N GLN A 42 -11.72 10.71 -1.71
CA GLN A 42 -10.34 11.13 -1.88
C GLN A 42 -9.36 9.96 -1.72
N MET A 43 -9.59 9.10 -0.71
CA MET A 43 -8.75 7.93 -0.46
C MET A 43 -8.84 6.91 -1.60
N GLU A 44 -10.03 6.60 -2.09
CA GLU A 44 -10.22 5.71 -3.25
C GLU A 44 -9.50 6.27 -4.49
N ALA A 45 -9.64 7.58 -4.77
CA ALA A 45 -8.95 8.20 -5.90
C ALA A 45 -7.42 8.08 -5.79
N ILE A 46 -6.86 8.30 -4.61
CA ILE A 46 -5.43 8.12 -4.34
C ILE A 46 -5.04 6.65 -4.54
N LEU A 47 -5.72 5.72 -3.87
CA LEU A 47 -5.37 4.30 -3.91
C LEU A 47 -5.48 3.70 -5.30
N ILE A 48 -6.49 4.09 -6.09
CA ILE A 48 -6.61 3.69 -7.49
C ILE A 48 -5.46 4.28 -8.32
N GLY A 49 -5.14 5.56 -8.13
CA GLY A 49 -4.05 6.23 -8.85
C GLY A 49 -2.67 5.61 -8.61
N TYR A 50 -2.46 5.01 -7.44
CA TYR A 50 -1.22 4.29 -7.10
C TYR A 50 -1.30 2.77 -7.31
N ASP A 51 -2.40 2.24 -7.84
CA ASP A 51 -2.64 0.80 -7.98
C ASP A 51 -2.51 0.03 -6.63
N LEU A 52 -2.97 0.66 -5.56
CA LEU A 52 -2.97 0.13 -4.18
C LEU A 52 -4.35 -0.27 -3.68
N GLN A 53 -5.43 0.10 -4.39
CA GLN A 53 -6.81 -0.26 -4.03
C GLN A 53 -6.99 -1.78 -3.85
N LYS A 54 -6.23 -2.57 -4.63
CA LYS A 54 -6.24 -4.03 -4.61
C LYS A 54 -5.86 -4.67 -3.26
N PHE A 55 -5.14 -3.93 -2.41
CA PHE A 55 -4.80 -4.35 -1.05
C PHE A 55 -5.96 -4.10 -0.07
N ILE A 56 -6.93 -3.25 -0.42
CA ILE A 56 -8.08 -2.90 0.41
C ILE A 56 -9.32 -3.72 0.04
N ASP A 57 -9.58 -3.91 -1.25
CA ASP A 57 -10.76 -4.64 -1.74
C ASP A 57 -10.58 -6.18 -1.75
N GLY A 58 -9.37 -6.67 -1.46
CA GLY A 58 -9.06 -8.09 -1.40
C GLY A 58 -8.83 -8.76 -2.76
N SER A 59 -8.85 -8.00 -3.86
CA SER A 59 -8.52 -8.52 -5.20
C SER A 59 -7.06 -8.97 -5.34
N HIS A 60 -6.20 -8.54 -4.41
CA HIS A 60 -4.81 -8.98 -4.33
C HIS A 60 -4.52 -9.70 -3.00
N PRO A 61 -4.91 -10.98 -2.86
CA PRO A 61 -4.70 -11.74 -1.62
C PRO A 61 -3.22 -12.04 -1.37
N ALA A 62 -2.87 -12.27 -0.10
CA ALA A 62 -1.53 -12.65 0.30
C ALA A 62 -1.08 -13.95 -0.43
N PRO A 63 0.09 -13.94 -1.09
CA PRO A 63 0.68 -15.16 -1.64
C PRO A 63 0.98 -16.19 -0.54
N PRO A 64 1.17 -17.47 -0.89
CA PRO A 64 1.65 -18.48 0.05
C PRO A 64 2.96 -18.04 0.70
N THR A 65 3.15 -18.32 1.99
CA THR A 65 4.38 -17.94 2.72
C THR A 65 5.62 -18.69 2.25
N THR A 66 5.43 -19.89 1.69
CA THR A 66 6.47 -20.74 1.13
C THR A 66 6.15 -21.18 -0.28
N ILE A 67 7.19 -21.53 -1.03
CA ILE A 67 7.11 -22.14 -2.36
C ILE A 67 7.97 -23.41 -2.37
N THR A 68 7.50 -24.43 -3.08
CA THR A 68 8.23 -25.68 -3.29
C THR A 68 8.76 -25.71 -4.71
N THR A 69 10.08 -25.76 -4.87
CA THR A 69 10.75 -25.88 -6.18
C THR A 69 11.70 -27.06 -6.12
N ASN A 70 11.63 -28.00 -7.07
CA ASN A 70 12.47 -29.21 -7.09
C ASN A 70 12.46 -29.98 -5.76
N ASN A 71 11.29 -30.13 -5.14
CA ASN A 71 11.08 -30.76 -3.83
C ASN A 71 11.75 -30.07 -2.63
N VAL A 72 12.30 -28.87 -2.83
CA VAL A 72 12.84 -28.03 -1.76
C VAL A 72 11.84 -26.94 -1.39
N VAL A 73 11.48 -26.87 -0.11
CA VAL A 73 10.63 -25.81 0.43
C VAL A 73 11.49 -24.60 0.77
N SER A 74 11.08 -23.43 0.29
CA SER A 74 11.76 -22.16 0.56
C SER A 74 10.75 -21.05 0.83
N THR A 75 11.19 -19.95 1.44
CA THR A 75 10.36 -18.76 1.66
C THR A 75 9.94 -18.15 0.33
N ASN A 76 8.68 -17.74 0.21
CA ASN A 76 8.18 -17.05 -0.97
C ASN A 76 8.57 -15.55 -0.95
N PRO A 77 9.42 -15.07 -1.87
CA PRO A 77 9.74 -13.64 -1.98
C PRO A 77 8.48 -12.78 -2.21
N ALA A 78 7.49 -13.29 -2.96
CA ALA A 78 6.26 -12.56 -3.25
C ALA A 78 5.41 -12.31 -2.01
N TYR A 79 5.41 -13.23 -1.04
CA TYR A 79 4.73 -13.00 0.23
C TYR A 79 5.37 -11.85 1.01
N GLN A 80 6.71 -11.79 1.04
CA GLN A 80 7.42 -10.72 1.73
C GLN A 80 7.19 -9.36 1.07
N THR A 81 7.21 -9.30 -0.26
CA THR A 81 6.84 -8.09 -1.02
C THR A 81 5.44 -7.64 -0.69
N TRP A 82 4.46 -8.55 -0.74
CA TRP A 82 3.07 -8.27 -0.41
C TRP A 82 2.92 -7.73 1.01
N LEU A 83 3.55 -8.40 1.99
CA LEU A 83 3.49 -8.01 3.40
C LEU A 83 4.08 -6.62 3.63
N ARG A 84 5.21 -6.30 3.01
CA ARG A 84 5.83 -4.98 3.14
C ARG A 84 4.93 -3.89 2.55
N GLN A 85 4.32 -4.13 1.40
CA GLN A 85 3.39 -3.18 0.78
C GLN A 85 2.11 -2.98 1.63
N ASP A 86 1.54 -4.07 2.16
CA ASP A 86 0.39 -4.05 3.07
C ASP A 86 0.68 -3.20 4.32
N LYS A 87 1.82 -3.41 4.97
CA LYS A 87 2.18 -2.66 6.19
C LYS A 87 2.55 -1.20 5.92
N LEU A 88 3.14 -0.89 4.78
CA LEU A 88 3.36 0.50 4.36
C LEU A 88 2.03 1.23 4.15
N LEU A 89 1.08 0.59 3.45
CA LEU A 89 -0.24 1.15 3.22
C LEU A 89 -0.99 1.34 4.55
N PHE A 90 -0.99 0.33 5.41
CA PHE A 90 -1.61 0.42 6.75
C PHE A 90 -1.03 1.58 7.56
N GLY A 91 0.30 1.72 7.60
CA GLY A 91 0.95 2.83 8.30
C GLY A 91 0.53 4.20 7.76
N ALA A 92 0.43 4.34 6.44
CA ALA A 92 -0.05 5.57 5.81
C ALA A 92 -1.51 5.91 6.18
N LEU A 93 -2.39 4.90 6.20
CA LEU A 93 -3.80 5.09 6.59
C LEU A 93 -3.96 5.44 8.07
N VAL A 94 -3.20 4.80 8.97
CA VAL A 94 -3.22 5.09 10.41
C VAL A 94 -2.66 6.49 10.70
N ALA A 95 -1.62 6.92 10.00
CA ALA A 95 -1.09 8.28 10.16
C ALA A 95 -2.12 9.37 9.84
N LEU A 96 -3.09 9.08 8.96
CA LEU A 96 -4.19 9.99 8.65
C LEU A 96 -5.29 10.01 9.70
N SER A 97 -5.43 8.96 10.50
CA SER A 97 -6.41 8.89 11.59
C SER A 97 -5.85 9.41 12.93
N HIS A 98 -4.55 9.32 13.17
CA HIS A 98 -3.93 9.63 14.47
C HIS A 98 -3.47 11.10 14.64
N LEU A 99 -4.33 12.06 14.27
CA LEU A 99 -4.15 13.50 14.55
C LEU A 99 -5.36 14.10 15.30
N LEU A 100 -6.00 13.29 16.15
CA LEU A 100 -7.04 13.70 17.09
C LEU A 100 -6.47 13.81 18.50
#